data_AF-A0A9C7UZF2-F1
#
_entry.id   AF-A0A9C7UZF2-F1
#
_cell.length_a   1.000
_cell.length_b   1.000
_cell.length_c   1.000
_cell.angle_alpha   90.00
_cell.angle_beta   90.00
_cell.angle_gamma   90.00
#
_symmetry.space_group_name_H-M   'P 1'
#
loop_
_entity.id
_entity.type
_entity.pdbx_description
1 polymer ?
#
loop_
_entity_poly.entity_id
_entity_poly.type
_entity_poly.pdbx_seq_one_letter_code
_entity_poly.pdbx_strand_id
1 'polypeptide(L)'
;VFSTDLHSLGQFIQDGSRVMFETVMQFAKPQKEFFLKDDPTNVDGLNFLSNQNMSVVNRKAFEGTVIAHTEGGVPNIVLEVPELNEYELGYIIYFFEKA
;
A
#
# COMPACT_ATOMS: atom_id res chain seq x y z
N VAL A 1 -0.63 -9.37 1.96
CA VAL A 1 -0.65 -8.05 2.62
C VAL A 1 0.65 -7.33 2.31
N PHE A 2 0.57 -6.12 1.73
CA PHE A 2 1.74 -5.30 1.44
C PHE A 2 2.03 -4.32 2.58
N SER A 3 3.29 -3.93 2.83
CA SER A 3 4.49 -4.23 2.05
C SER A 3 5.13 -5.60 2.31
N THR A 4 4.71 -6.36 3.32
CA THR A 4 5.35 -7.63 3.70
C THR A 4 5.52 -8.61 2.55
N ASP A 5 4.48 -8.85 1.76
CA ASP A 5 4.55 -9.82 0.66
C ASP A 5 5.28 -9.29 -0.58
N LEU A 6 5.65 -8.00 -0.63
CA LEU A 6 6.60 -7.53 -1.65
C LEU A 6 7.98 -8.18 -1.45
N HIS A 7 8.30 -8.59 -0.22
CA HIS A 7 9.57 -9.25 0.12
C HIS A 7 9.52 -10.78 -0.01
N SER A 8 8.41 -11.34 -0.52
CA SER A 8 8.28 -12.77 -0.82
C SER A 8 7.77 -13.02 -2.24
N LEU A 9 6.69 -12.35 -2.64
CA LEU A 9 6.02 -12.50 -3.93
C LEU A 9 6.35 -11.35 -4.91
N GLY A 10 6.86 -10.22 -4.42
CA GLY A 10 7.07 -9.01 -5.25
C GLY A 10 7.89 -9.27 -6.53
N GLN A 11 8.95 -10.08 -6.43
CA GLN A 11 9.77 -10.43 -7.61
C GLN A 11 8.99 -11.20 -8.67
N PHE A 12 8.10 -12.10 -8.24
CA PHE A 12 7.27 -12.87 -9.17
C PHE A 12 6.20 -12.00 -9.83
N ILE A 13 5.63 -11.04 -9.09
CA ILE A 13 4.68 -10.07 -9.64
C ILE A 13 5.37 -9.16 -10.66
N GLN A 14 6.53 -8.61 -10.31
CA GLN A 14 7.25 -7.66 -11.17
C GLN A 14 7.78 -8.31 -12.46
N ASP A 15 8.44 -9.48 -12.39
CA ASP A 15 9.20 -10.05 -13.52
C ASP A 15 8.83 -11.50 -13.87
N GLY A 16 7.84 -12.09 -13.18
CA GLY A 16 7.34 -13.43 -13.48
C GLY A 16 6.39 -13.48 -14.69
N SER A 17 5.68 -14.60 -14.84
CA SER A 17 4.74 -14.80 -15.94
C SER A 17 3.60 -13.76 -15.91
N ARG A 18 3.29 -13.15 -17.06
CA ARG A 18 2.25 -12.11 -17.23
C ARG A 18 0.84 -12.69 -17.28
N VAL A 19 0.44 -13.37 -16.21
CA VAL A 19 -0.83 -14.09 -16.06
C VAL A 19 -1.65 -13.61 -14.86
N MET A 20 -1.22 -12.52 -14.21
CA MET A 20 -1.82 -11.97 -13.01
C MET A 20 -2.34 -10.56 -13.26
N PHE A 21 -3.28 -10.14 -12.42
CA PHE A 21 -3.67 -8.75 -12.21
C PHE A 21 -3.82 -8.52 -10.70
N GLU A 22 -3.77 -7.27 -10.28
CA GLU A 22 -3.90 -6.89 -8.87
C GLU A 22 -5.16 -6.06 -8.66
N THR A 23 -5.90 -6.36 -7.59
CA THR A 23 -6.92 -5.47 -7.04
C THR A 23 -6.47 -5.05 -5.66
N VAL A 24 -6.08 -3.78 -5.50
CA VAL A 24 -5.56 -3.24 -4.26
C VAL A 24 -6.69 -2.57 -3.48
N MET A 25 -6.91 -3.01 -2.24
CA MET A 25 -7.75 -2.27 -1.29
C MET A 25 -6.90 -1.24 -0.55
N GLN A 26 -7.21 0.03 -0.75
CA GLN A 26 -6.47 1.14 -0.18
C GLN A 26 -7.37 1.93 0.78
N PHE A 27 -6.97 2.04 2.04
CA PHE A 27 -7.67 2.87 3.02
C PHE A 27 -7.06 4.28 3.03
N ALA A 28 -7.88 5.33 2.94
CA ALA A 28 -7.40 6.70 2.86
C ALA A 28 -6.92 7.23 4.23
N LYS A 29 -7.65 6.91 5.31
CA LYS A 29 -7.34 7.37 6.67
C LYS A 29 -6.81 6.24 7.56
N PRO A 30 -5.65 6.43 8.23
CA PRO A 30 -5.18 5.47 9.21
C PRO A 30 -6.00 5.56 10.51
N GLN A 31 -6.16 4.44 11.22
CA GLN A 31 -6.84 4.43 12.52
C GLN A 31 -6.02 5.14 13.62
N LYS A 32 -4.70 5.20 13.46
CA LYS A 32 -3.77 5.88 14.38
C LYS A 32 -2.67 6.55 13.59
N GLU A 33 -2.29 7.74 14.03
CA GLU A 33 -1.14 8.44 13.50
C GLU A 33 0.13 7.99 14.21
N PHE A 34 1.20 7.84 13.44
CA PHE A 34 2.54 7.57 13.95
C PHE A 34 3.53 8.39 13.14
N PHE A 35 4.28 9.26 13.82
CA PHE A 35 5.26 10.14 13.18
C PHE A 35 6.66 9.60 13.39
N LEU A 36 7.43 9.54 12.30
CA LEU A 36 8.85 9.19 12.35
C LEU A 36 9.62 10.28 13.08
N LYS A 37 10.45 9.86 14.03
CA LYS A 37 11.28 10.76 14.83
C LYS A 37 12.62 10.96 14.14
N ASP A 38 13.23 12.10 14.40
CA ASP A 38 14.59 12.37 13.99
C ASP A 38 15.59 11.57 14.85
N ASP A 39 16.60 10.98 14.21
CA ASP A 39 17.76 10.39 14.90
C ASP A 39 18.98 11.33 14.71
N PRO A 40 19.53 11.93 15.78
CA PRO A 40 20.70 12.81 15.68
C PRO A 40 21.92 12.20 14.99
N THR A 41 22.05 10.87 15.01
CA THR A 41 23.17 10.14 14.41
C THR A 41 22.92 9.71 12.97
N ASN A 42 21.65 9.61 12.56
CA ASN A 42 21.20 9.24 11.21
C ASN A 42 21.95 8.04 10.60
N VAL A 43 22.26 7.02 11.41
CA VAL A 43 23.08 5.86 10.97
C VAL A 43 22.37 5.05 9.89
N ASP A 44 21.04 5.04 9.90
CA ASP A 44 20.20 4.37 8.90
C ASP A 44 19.96 5.21 7.63
N GLY A 45 20.30 6.50 7.65
CA GLY A 45 20.06 7.44 6.57
C GLY A 45 18.61 7.82 6.36
N LEU A 46 17.70 7.54 7.32
CA LEU A 46 16.25 7.72 7.15
C LEU A 46 15.71 9.07 7.61
N ASN A 47 16.55 10.00 8.10
CA ASN A 47 16.07 11.32 8.55
C ASN A 47 15.40 12.17 7.45
N PHE A 48 15.51 11.82 6.16
CA PHE A 48 14.70 12.46 5.12
C PHE A 48 13.19 12.20 5.28
N LEU A 49 12.82 11.21 6.09
CA LEU A 49 11.45 10.90 6.49
C LEU A 49 11.07 11.48 7.86
N SER A 50 11.99 12.20 8.55
CA SER A 50 11.73 12.79 9.86
C SER A 50 10.46 13.66 9.85
N ASN A 51 9.66 13.55 10.91
CA ASN A 51 8.37 14.20 11.09
C ASN A 51 7.29 13.81 10.05
N GLN A 52 7.54 12.82 9.19
CA GLN A 52 6.51 12.28 8.31
C GLN A 52 5.67 11.25 9.04
N ASN A 53 4.36 11.27 8.77
CA ASN A 53 3.45 10.24 9.25
C ASN A 53 3.69 8.93 8.47
N MET A 54 3.71 7.79 9.16
CA MET A 54 3.92 6.48 8.53
C MET A 54 2.87 6.13 7.48
N SER A 55 1.65 6.67 7.60
CA SER A 55 0.63 6.52 6.55
C SER A 55 1.06 7.15 5.22
N VAL A 56 1.82 8.24 5.25
CA VAL A 56 2.40 8.88 4.04
C VAL A 56 3.47 7.99 3.43
N VAL A 57 4.37 7.42 4.26
CA VAL A 57 5.40 6.48 3.79
C VAL A 57 4.75 5.25 3.15
N ASN A 58 3.72 4.69 3.80
CA ASN A 58 2.98 3.55 3.27
C ASN A 58 2.22 3.89 1.97
N ARG A 59 1.61 5.09 1.87
CA ARG A 59 0.97 5.57 0.64
C ARG A 59 1.97 5.69 -0.51
N LYS A 60 3.19 6.18 -0.24
CA LYS A 60 4.26 6.26 -1.25
C LYS A 60 4.77 4.89 -1.67
N ALA A 61 4.87 3.94 -0.75
CA ALA A 61 5.17 2.55 -1.10
C ALA A 61 4.09 1.96 -2.02
N PHE A 62 2.80 2.14 -1.67
CA PHE A 62 1.67 1.74 -2.52
C PHE A 62 1.74 2.37 -3.92
N GLU A 63 1.89 3.69 -4.01
CA GLU A 63 1.94 4.41 -5.29
C GLU A 63 3.12 3.91 -6.16
N GLY A 64 4.29 3.76 -5.56
CA GLY A 64 5.48 3.23 -6.26
C GLY A 64 5.28 1.79 -6.75
N THR A 65 4.68 0.93 -5.93
CA THR A 65 4.36 -0.46 -6.31
C THR A 65 3.36 -0.52 -7.45
N VAL A 66 2.25 0.23 -7.41
CA VAL A 66 1.26 0.26 -8.49
C VAL A 66 1.88 0.70 -9.81
N ILE A 67 2.72 1.74 -9.78
CA ILE A 67 3.44 2.20 -10.98
C ILE A 67 4.37 1.10 -11.51
N ALA A 68 5.24 0.57 -10.65
CA ALA A 68 6.22 -0.45 -11.04
C ALA A 68 5.56 -1.71 -11.61
N HIS A 69 4.47 -2.19 -10.99
CA HIS A 69 3.74 -3.38 -11.42
C HIS A 69 2.98 -3.12 -12.73
N THR A 70 2.36 -1.94 -12.88
CA THR A 70 1.68 -1.55 -14.13
C THR A 70 2.67 -1.45 -15.30
N GLU A 71 3.84 -0.85 -15.08
CA GLU A 71 4.94 -0.81 -16.06
C GLU A 71 5.51 -2.20 -16.35
N GLY A 72 5.51 -3.09 -15.35
CA GLY A 72 5.83 -4.51 -15.51
C GLY A 72 4.82 -5.29 -16.34
N GLY A 73 3.66 -4.72 -16.67
CA GLY A 73 2.60 -5.36 -17.43
C GLY A 73 1.57 -6.11 -16.58
N VAL A 74 1.48 -5.80 -15.29
CA VAL A 74 0.46 -6.33 -14.37
C VAL A 74 -0.68 -5.31 -14.24
N PRO A 75 -1.88 -5.59 -14.78
CA PRO A 75 -3.02 -4.68 -14.64
C PRO A 75 -3.38 -4.46 -13.17
N ASN A 76 -3.63 -3.21 -12.79
CA ASN A 76 -3.92 -2.82 -11.41
C ASN A 76 -5.29 -2.12 -11.33
N ILE A 77 -6.15 -2.59 -10.42
CA ILE A 77 -7.41 -1.98 -10.02
C ILE A 77 -7.27 -1.50 -8.58
N VAL A 78 -7.65 -0.26 -8.29
CA VAL A 78 -7.60 0.29 -6.92
C VAL A 78 -9.01 0.51 -6.41
N LEU A 79 -9.34 -0.11 -5.28
CA LEU A 79 -10.54 0.15 -4.50
C LEU A 79 -10.16 1.03 -3.31
N GLU A 80 -10.50 2.32 -3.38
CA GLU A 80 -10.24 3.25 -2.30
C GLU A 80 -11.40 3.29 -1.31
N VAL A 81 -11.09 3.12 -0.03
CA VAL A 81 -12.03 3.10 1.09
C VAL A 81 -11.70 4.29 2.00
N PRO A 82 -12.67 5.13 2.41
CA PRO A 82 -12.40 6.34 3.19
C PRO A 82 -11.65 6.08 4.51
N GLU A 83 -12.11 5.12 5.30
CA GLU A 83 -11.47 4.74 6.56
C GLU A 83 -11.87 3.32 6.96
N LEU A 84 -11.17 2.75 7.94
CA LEU A 84 -11.50 1.44 8.49
C LEU A 84 -12.47 1.58 9.67
N ASN A 85 -13.76 1.49 9.38
CA ASN A 85 -14.86 1.47 10.35
C ASN A 85 -15.92 0.42 9.97
N GLU A 86 -16.91 0.20 10.83
CA GLU A 86 -17.96 -0.82 10.64
C GLU A 86 -18.87 -0.55 9.44
N TYR A 87 -19.12 0.73 9.13
CA TYR A 87 -19.94 1.14 7.99
C TYR A 87 -19.25 0.81 6.67
N GLU A 88 -17.99 1.21 6.52
CA GLU A 88 -17.19 0.94 5.33
C GLU A 88 -16.93 -0.56 5.17
N LEU A 89 -16.73 -1.30 6.27
CA LEU A 89 -16.63 -2.75 6.24
C LEU A 89 -17.89 -3.41 5.66
N GLY A 90 -19.08 -3.00 6.13
CA GLY A 90 -20.35 -3.51 5.60
C GLY A 90 -20.53 -3.19 4.12
N TYR A 91 -20.12 -1.99 3.70
CA TYR A 91 -20.16 -1.59 2.30
C TYR A 91 -19.24 -2.45 1.42
N ILE A 92 -17.99 -2.68 1.84
CA ILE A 92 -17.02 -3.53 1.12
C ILE A 92 -17.54 -4.96 0.98
N ILE A 93 -18.11 -5.53 2.05
CA ILE A 93 -18.69 -6.87 2.02
C ILE A 93 -19.76 -6.95 0.93
N TYR A 94 -20.73 -6.04 0.95
CA TYR A 94 -21.81 -6.05 -0.04
C TYR A 94 -21.33 -5.74 -1.46
N PHE A 95 -20.34 -4.84 -1.61
CA PHE A 95 -19.70 -4.55 -2.89
C PHE A 95 -19.17 -5.84 -3.53
N PHE A 96 -18.42 -6.66 -2.77
CA PHE A 96 -17.89 -7.93 -3.27
C PHE A 96 -18.92 -9.05 -3.39
N GLU A 97 -20.01 -9.04 -2.61
CA GLU A 97 -21.12 -9.98 -2.82
C GLU A 97 -21.85 -9.71 -4.15
N LYS A 98 -21.87 -8.45 -4.60
CA LYS A 98 -22.65 -8.01 -5.77
C LYS A 98 -21.86 -7.99 -7.08
N ALA A 99 -20.58 -7.64 -7.03
CA ALA A 99 -19.70 -7.43 -8.18
C ALA A 99 -19.41 -8.73 -8.95
#